data_AF-A0A229UM40-F1
#
_entry.id   AF-A0A229UM40-F1
#
_cell.length_a   1.000
_cell.length_b   1.000
_cell.length_c   1.000
_cell.angle_alpha   90.00
_cell.angle_beta   90.00
_cell.angle_gamma   90.00
#
_symmetry.space_group_name_H-M   'P 1'
#
loop_
_entity.id
_entity.type
_entity.pdbx_description
1 polymer ?
#
loop_
_entity_poly.entity_id
_entity_poly.type
_entity_poly.pdbx_seq_one_letter_code
_entity_poly.pdbx_strand_id
1 'polypeptide(L)'
;MNAVQADKWRKTRTMGKGKYVMYFGVLAWGLSLAALFTAIEWLTQQTFTPFWVYIRLGVMAVIGFFIANFRWESREQKLRLIDQPAAKSTR
;
A
#
# COMPACT_ATOMS: atom_id res chain seq x y z
N MET A 1 -3.78 -6.20 15.80
CA MET A 1 -3.77 -7.27 14.79
C MET A 1 -4.16 -8.53 15.54
N ASN A 2 -5.20 -9.25 15.11
CA ASN A 2 -5.66 -10.46 15.82
C ASN A 2 -4.90 -11.70 15.32
N ALA A 3 -4.99 -12.84 16.00
CA ALA A 3 -4.26 -14.07 15.62
C ALA A 3 -4.48 -14.49 14.15
N VAL A 4 -5.72 -14.45 13.67
CA VAL A 4 -6.07 -14.73 12.25
C VAL A 4 -5.41 -13.74 11.29
N GLN A 5 -5.28 -12.47 11.68
CA GLN A 5 -4.61 -11.45 10.87
C GLN A 5 -3.09 -11.64 10.86
N ALA A 6 -2.52 -12.11 11.98
CA ALA A 6 -1.11 -12.44 12.09
C ALA A 6 -0.71 -13.57 11.15
N ASP A 7 -1.49 -14.65 11.10
CA ASP A 7 -1.24 -15.78 10.19
C ASP A 7 -1.37 -15.38 8.72
N LYS A 8 -2.39 -14.59 8.37
CA LYS A 8 -2.53 -14.03 7.03
C LYS A 8 -1.34 -13.14 6.66
N TRP A 9 -0.86 -12.32 7.61
CA TRP A 9 0.30 -11.47 7.39
C TRP A 9 1.59 -12.28 7.24
N ARG A 10 1.79 -13.34 8.03
CA ARG A 10 2.93 -14.27 7.89
C ARG A 10 2.98 -14.89 6.50
N LYS A 11 1.83 -15.32 5.95
CA LYS A 11 1.72 -15.79 4.56
C LYS A 11 2.00 -14.70 3.53
N THR A 12 1.55 -13.47 3.77
CA THR A 12 1.78 -12.35 2.85
C THR A 12 3.24 -11.89 2.87
N ARG A 13 3.91 -11.99 4.03
CA ARG A 13 5.31 -11.61 4.23
C ARG A 13 6.28 -12.42 3.37
N THR A 14 6.00 -13.69 3.09
CA THR A 14 6.87 -14.56 2.27
C THR A 14 7.05 -14.05 0.85
N MET A 15 6.12 -13.23 0.35
CA MET A 15 6.20 -12.61 -0.97
C MET A 15 7.31 -11.54 -1.06
N GLY A 16 7.76 -11.02 0.08
CA GLY A 16 8.79 -9.99 0.17
C GLY A 16 8.26 -8.56 0.02
N LYS A 17 8.95 -7.62 0.68
CA LYS A 17 8.54 -6.21 0.77
C LYS A 17 8.44 -5.54 -0.60
N GLY A 18 9.41 -5.76 -1.49
CA GLY A 18 9.42 -5.15 -2.82
C GLY A 18 8.21 -5.52 -3.67
N LYS A 19 7.90 -6.82 -3.77
CA LYS A 19 6.71 -7.31 -4.50
C LYS A 19 5.43 -6.81 -3.86
N TYR A 20 5.34 -6.80 -2.53
CA TYR A 20 4.17 -6.28 -1.83
C TYR A 20 3.91 -4.81 -2.17
N VAL A 21 4.95 -3.96 -2.11
CA VAL A 21 4.82 -2.53 -2.39
C VAL A 21 4.46 -2.28 -3.85
N MET A 22 5.01 -3.08 -4.78
CA MET A 22 4.66 -3.00 -6.20
C MET A 22 3.18 -3.36 -6.44
N TYR A 23 2.72 -4.52 -5.97
CA TYR A 23 1.35 -4.99 -6.21
C TYR A 23 0.30 -4.20 -5.41
N PHE A 24 0.51 -4.07 -4.11
CA PHE A 24 -0.50 -3.46 -3.23
C PHE A 24 -0.36 -1.95 -3.09
N GLY A 25 0.77 -1.36 -3.46
CA GLY A 25 0.96 0.09 -3.44
C GLY A 25 0.81 0.67 -4.84
N VAL A 26 1.77 0.40 -5.70
CA VAL A 26 1.84 1.03 -7.03
C VAL A 26 0.68 0.59 -7.91
N LEU A 27 0.44 -0.71 -8.05
CA LEU A 27 -0.62 -1.22 -8.91
C LEU A 27 -2.01 -1.06 -8.28
N ALA A 28 -2.21 -1.45 -7.02
CA ALA A 28 -3.53 -1.37 -6.42
C ALA A 28 -3.96 0.08 -6.07
N TRP A 29 -3.06 0.93 -5.56
CA TRP A 29 -3.41 2.33 -5.25
C TRP A 29 -3.07 3.28 -6.38
N GLY A 30 -1.83 3.28 -6.86
CA GLY A 30 -1.37 4.24 -7.85
C GLY A 30 -2.17 4.19 -9.15
N LEU A 31 -2.32 3.00 -9.73
CA LEU A 31 -3.07 2.83 -10.98
C LEU A 31 -4.58 3.08 -10.79
N SER A 32 -5.17 2.58 -9.70
CA SER A 32 -6.62 2.75 -9.44
C SER A 32 -6.99 4.21 -9.18
N LEU A 33 -6.18 4.95 -8.42
CA LEU A 33 -6.38 6.38 -8.20
C LEU A 33 -6.20 7.16 -9.50
N ALA A 34 -5.16 6.87 -10.28
CA ALA A 34 -4.96 7.53 -11.57
C ALA A 34 -6.15 7.27 -12.51
N ALA A 35 -6.65 6.04 -12.59
CA ALA A 35 -7.82 5.69 -13.39
C ALA A 35 -9.08 6.43 -12.88
N LEU A 36 -9.30 6.48 -11.57
CA LEU A 36 -10.42 7.18 -10.95
C LEU A 36 -10.40 8.68 -11.26
N PHE A 37 -9.26 9.34 -11.06
CA PHE A 37 -9.12 10.78 -11.35
C PHE A 37 -9.22 11.09 -12.84
N THR A 38 -8.76 10.18 -13.70
CA THR A 38 -8.91 10.31 -15.15
C THR A 38 -10.39 10.17 -15.55
N ALA A 39 -11.12 9.22 -14.97
CA ALA A 39 -12.55 9.05 -15.22
C ALA A 39 -13.36 10.27 -14.72
N ILE A 40 -13.04 10.79 -13.54
CA ILE A 40 -13.67 12.01 -13.00
C ILE A 40 -13.39 13.21 -13.91
N GLU A 41 -12.14 13.40 -14.35
CA GLU A 41 -11.78 14.47 -15.29
C GLU A 41 -12.54 14.36 -16.61
N TRP A 42 -12.65 13.17 -17.18
CA TRP A 42 -13.44 12.94 -18.39
C TRP A 42 -14.91 13.36 -18.17
N LEU A 43 -15.52 12.90 -17.07
CA LEU A 43 -16.94 13.19 -16.78
C LEU A 43 -17.22 14.66 -16.48
N THR A 44 -16.27 15.38 -15.88
CA THR A 44 -16.49 16.76 -15.40
C THR A 44 -16.00 17.83 -16.37
N GLN A 45 -14.85 17.62 -17.01
CA GLN A 45 -14.19 18.66 -17.82
C GLN A 45 -14.36 18.43 -19.32
N GLN A 46 -14.70 17.22 -19.76
CA GLN A 46 -14.75 16.80 -21.17
C GLN A 46 -13.46 17.06 -21.98
N THR A 47 -12.39 17.53 -21.33
CA THR A 47 -11.07 17.76 -21.91
C THR A 47 -10.13 16.68 -21.45
N PHE A 48 -9.52 15.97 -22.40
CA PHE A 48 -8.51 14.94 -22.11
C PHE A 48 -7.14 15.44 -22.54
N THR A 49 -6.27 15.73 -21.56
CA THR A 49 -4.87 16.10 -21.83
C THR A 49 -3.96 14.93 -21.50
N PRO A 50 -3.45 14.18 -22.50
CA PRO A 50 -2.67 12.96 -22.26
C PRO A 50 -1.42 13.19 -21.40
N PHE A 51 -0.77 14.35 -21.55
CA PHE A 51 0.39 14.73 -20.76
C PHE A 51 0.10 14.77 -19.26
N TRP A 52 -1.09 15.25 -18.88
CA TRP A 52 -1.51 15.35 -17.48
C TRP A 52 -1.77 13.98 -16.85
N VAL A 53 -2.24 13.02 -17.65
CA VAL A 53 -2.45 11.63 -17.21
C VAL A 53 -1.13 10.97 -16.82
N TYR A 54 -0.05 11.16 -17.60
CA TYR A 54 1.26 10.62 -17.26
C TYR A 54 1.83 11.22 -15.96
N ILE A 55 1.66 12.53 -15.75
CA ILE A 55 2.06 13.19 -14.50
C ILE A 55 1.28 12.60 -13.32
N ARG A 56 -0.04 12.45 -13.44
CA ARG A 56 -0.87 11.84 -12.39
C ARG A 56 -0.45 10.40 -12.10
N LEU A 57 -0.18 9.59 -13.12
CA LEU A 57 0.30 8.22 -12.94
C LEU A 57 1.61 8.20 -12.13
N GLY A 58 2.57 9.06 -12.45
CA GLY A 58 3.82 9.18 -11.71
C GLY A 58 3.60 9.58 -10.25
N VAL A 59 2.83 10.63 -10.01
CA VAL A 59 2.54 11.13 -8.65
C VAL A 59 1.77 10.10 -7.84
N MET A 60 0.72 9.48 -8.40
CA MET A 60 -0.10 8.48 -7.72
C MET A 60 0.68 7.18 -7.46
N ALA A 61 1.59 6.78 -8.36
CA ALA A 61 2.49 5.66 -8.14
C ALA A 61 3.41 5.91 -6.94
N VAL A 62 3.98 7.11 -6.82
CA VAL A 62 4.82 7.50 -5.67
C VAL A 62 4.01 7.52 -4.38
N ILE A 63 2.82 8.09 -4.38
CA ILE A 63 1.91 8.08 -3.22
C ILE A 63 1.56 6.64 -2.82
N GLY A 64 1.18 5.80 -3.78
CA GLY A 64 0.87 4.39 -3.57
C GLY A 64 2.06 3.60 -3.00
N PHE A 65 3.27 3.89 -3.47
CA PHE A 65 4.51 3.33 -2.94
C PHE A 65 4.68 3.65 -1.45
N PHE A 66 4.57 4.92 -1.06
CA PHE A 66 4.72 5.33 0.34
C PHE A 66 3.64 4.72 1.22
N ILE A 67 2.37 4.73 0.79
CA ILE A 67 1.26 4.14 1.54
C ILE A 67 1.52 2.64 1.80
N ALA A 68 1.90 1.88 0.78
CA ALA A 68 2.17 0.45 0.95
C ALA A 68 3.43 0.19 1.78
N ASN A 69 4.46 1.03 1.66
CA ASN A 69 5.67 0.93 2.46
C ASN A 69 5.36 1.17 3.95
N PHE A 70 4.65 2.24 4.28
CA PHE A 70 4.23 2.51 5.67
C PHE A 70 3.31 1.41 6.19
N ARG A 71 2.39 0.91 5.37
CA ARG A 71 1.48 -0.18 5.76
C ARG A 71 2.23 -1.47 6.04
N TRP A 72 3.28 -1.77 5.27
CA TRP A 72 4.16 -2.91 5.51
C TRP A 72 4.87 -2.77 6.86
N GLU A 73 5.54 -1.64 7.09
CA GLU A 73 6.26 -1.38 8.36
C GLU A 73 5.33 -1.46 9.57
N SER A 74 4.15 -0.84 9.49
CA SER A 74 3.13 -0.90 10.55
C SER A 74 2.70 -2.33 10.88
N ARG A 75 2.60 -3.20 9.88
CA ARG A 75 2.20 -4.61 10.07
C ARG A 75 3.35 -5.48 10.58
N GLU A 76 4.57 -5.24 10.09
CA GLU A 76 5.80 -5.82 10.65
C GLU A 76 5.94 -5.48 12.14
N GLN A 77 5.78 -4.21 12.51
CA GLN A 77 5.85 -3.77 13.90
C GLN A 77 4.77 -4.47 14.76
N LYS A 78 3.53 -4.54 14.28
CA LYS A 78 2.44 -5.23 14.98
C LYS A 78 2.68 -6.74 15.13
N LEU A 79 3.27 -7.39 14.12
CA LEU A 79 3.63 -8.80 14.20
C LEU A 79 4.74 -9.02 15.24
N ARG A 80 5.78 -8.17 15.26
CA ARG A 80 6.85 -8.25 16.25
C ARG A 80 6.35 -8.10 17.69
N LEU A 81 5.36 -7.24 17.92
CA LEU A 81 4.76 -7.06 19.25
C LEU A 81 3.97 -8.30 19.71
N ILE A 82 3.38 -9.05 18.79
CA ILE A 82 2.66 -10.30 19.10
C ILE A 82 3.66 -11.45 19.32
N ASP A 83 4.75 -11.47 18.54
CA ASP A 83 5.76 -12.51 18.60
C ASP A 83 6.75 -12.31 19.77
N GLN A 84 6.79 -11.14 20.40
CA GLN A 84 7.52 -10.93 21.67
C GLN A 84 6.72 -11.53 22.83
N PRO A 85 7.17 -12.65 23.43
CA PRO A 85 6.47 -13.24 24.56
C PRO A 85 6.84 -12.44 25.80
N ALA A 86 5.96 -11.55 26.30
CA ALA A 86 5.93 -11.04 27.68
C ALA A 86 7.29 -10.69 28.37
N ALA A 87 8.37 -10.40 27.65
CA ALA A 87 9.74 -10.39 28.18
C ALA A 87 10.09 -9.11 28.95
N LYS A 88 9.09 -8.31 29.31
CA LYS A 88 9.25 -7.10 30.13
C LYS A 88 8.31 -7.05 31.36
N SER A 89 7.65 -8.16 31.71
CA SER A 89 6.83 -8.23 32.93
C SER A 89 7.58 -8.80 34.15
N THR A 90 8.87 -9.11 34.03
CA THR A 90 9.69 -9.62 35.13
C THR A 90 11.00 -8.84 35.18
N ARG A 91 10.91 -7.58 35.58
CA ARG A 91 12.06 -6.87 36.17
C ARG A 91 11.58 -5.95 37.27
#